data_AF-A0A371E547-F1
#
_entry.id   AF-A0A371E547-F1
#
_cell.length_a   1.000
_cell.length_b   1.000
_cell.length_c   1.000
_cell.angle_alpha   90.00
_cell.angle_beta   90.00
_cell.angle_gamma   90.00
#
_symmetry.space_group_name_H-M   'P 1'
#
loop_
_entity.id
_entity.type
_entity.pdbx_description
1 polymer ?
#
loop_
_entity_poly.entity_id
_entity_poly.type
_entity_poly.pdbx_seq_one_letter_code
_entity_poly.pdbx_strand_id
1 'polypeptide(L)'
;MLLLNFIAALLGNNSAITSGSGKVLDNVLHYHIFVYYIDHGGPGVLVRMLVGPYLHSSDLIDALKKKHASGTYGNSNGEGLLPEDINTYATTASNAEEVSFGTYCPGDDPSPPPEHTTCLGDLYSIAWMEDRYMCIIRKHNWIMNEINVKERTLYGTSYTGSHVMQYDDVFFRYLGTNPASDNVTFVEQNSLWLPSKAVNQRDSDLIHFGIRKNAAQKQVPEAMSHRMHVDNSVELIGKILFGIEKGSEVLKSVRPAGSALVDDWDCLKTMVS
;
A
#
# COMPACT_ATOMS: atom_id res chain seq x y z
N MET A 1 4.39 -19.44 -1.15
CA MET A 1 3.76 -19.99 -2.39
C MET A 1 3.08 -18.90 -3.22
N LEU A 2 2.42 -17.93 -2.59
CA LEU A 2 1.74 -16.83 -3.29
C LEU A 2 2.67 -15.76 -3.89
N LEU A 3 3.81 -15.47 -3.24
CA LEU A 3 4.83 -14.52 -3.75
C LEU A 3 5.31 -14.91 -5.15
N LEU A 4 5.72 -16.17 -5.32
CA LEU A 4 6.20 -16.68 -6.60
C LEU A 4 5.13 -16.59 -7.69
N ASN A 5 3.86 -16.84 -7.33
CA ASN A 5 2.76 -16.70 -8.28
C ASN A 5 2.51 -15.24 -8.68
N PHE A 6 2.58 -14.27 -7.75
CA PHE A 6 2.42 -12.86 -8.07
C PHE A 6 3.51 -12.36 -9.03
N ILE A 7 4.79 -12.65 -8.70
CA ILE A 7 5.92 -12.28 -9.56
C ILE A 7 5.85 -13.00 -10.91
N ALA A 8 5.50 -14.29 -10.93
CA ALA A 8 5.32 -15.05 -12.16
C ALA A 8 4.17 -14.49 -13.02
N ALA A 9 3.05 -14.10 -12.40
CA ALA A 9 1.93 -13.48 -13.11
C ALA A 9 2.33 -12.13 -13.71
N LEU A 10 3.06 -11.30 -12.96
CA LEU A 10 3.58 -10.02 -13.45
C LEU A 10 4.53 -10.23 -14.65
N LEU A 11 5.40 -11.23 -14.56
CA LEU A 11 6.37 -11.57 -15.61
C LEU A 11 5.77 -12.32 -16.81
N GLY A 12 4.49 -12.71 -16.77
CA GLY A 12 3.89 -13.52 -17.84
C GLY A 12 4.40 -14.97 -17.87
N ASN A 13 4.96 -15.47 -16.77
CA ASN A 13 5.58 -16.79 -16.70
C ASN A 13 4.61 -17.85 -16.15
N ASN A 14 3.77 -18.41 -17.03
CA ASN A 14 2.77 -19.40 -16.64
C ASN A 14 3.38 -20.70 -16.06
N SER A 15 4.56 -21.12 -16.52
CA SER A 15 5.20 -22.35 -16.01
C SER A 15 5.72 -22.23 -14.58
N ALA A 16 5.90 -21.00 -14.07
CA ALA A 16 6.27 -20.72 -12.68
C ALA A 16 5.06 -20.60 -11.74
N ILE A 17 3.83 -20.66 -12.27
CA ILE A 17 2.61 -20.64 -11.44
C ILE A 17 2.40 -22.02 -10.82
N THR A 18 2.33 -22.05 -9.50
CA THR A 18 2.18 -23.30 -8.72
C THR A 18 0.74 -23.60 -8.32
N SER A 19 -0.15 -22.62 -8.38
CA SER A 19 -1.56 -22.75 -8.00
C SER A 19 -2.42 -21.59 -8.53
N GLY A 20 -3.75 -21.74 -8.49
CA GLY A 20 -4.71 -20.73 -8.96
C GLY A 20 -5.17 -20.98 -10.40
N SER A 21 -5.67 -19.93 -11.07
CA SER A 21 -6.24 -20.03 -12.41
C SER A 21 -5.22 -20.17 -13.54
N GLY A 22 -3.92 -19.96 -13.26
CA GLY A 22 -2.87 -19.90 -14.28
C GLY A 22 -2.90 -18.63 -15.15
N LYS A 23 -3.77 -17.66 -14.85
CA LYS A 23 -3.81 -16.39 -15.59
C LYS A 23 -2.58 -15.54 -15.25
N VAL A 24 -1.87 -15.11 -16.28
CA VAL A 24 -0.68 -14.26 -16.18
C VAL A 24 -0.80 -13.06 -17.12
N LEU A 25 0.08 -12.07 -16.99
CA LEU A 25 0.17 -10.96 -17.93
C LEU A 25 0.86 -11.42 -19.21
N ASP A 26 0.07 -11.70 -20.25
CA ASP A 26 0.59 -12.10 -21.55
C ASP A 26 1.58 -11.07 -22.10
N ASN A 27 2.62 -11.55 -22.77
CA ASN A 27 3.74 -10.75 -23.29
C ASN A 27 3.40 -10.08 -24.63
N VAL A 28 2.27 -9.39 -24.68
CA VAL A 28 1.82 -8.67 -25.88
C VAL A 28 2.35 -7.24 -25.81
N LEU A 29 2.88 -6.75 -26.93
CA LEU A 29 3.43 -5.41 -27.06
C LEU A 29 2.36 -4.34 -26.85
N HIS A 30 2.74 -3.22 -26.21
CA HIS A 30 1.93 -2.00 -26.05
C HIS A 30 0.72 -2.05 -25.10
N TYR A 31 0.70 -2.95 -24.12
CA TYR A 31 -0.30 -2.86 -23.06
C TYR A 31 0.02 -1.78 -22.02
N HIS A 32 -1.04 -1.18 -21.50
CA HIS A 32 -1.03 -0.40 -20.26
C HIS A 32 -1.37 -1.35 -19.10
N ILE A 33 -0.45 -1.50 -18.15
CA ILE A 33 -0.61 -2.41 -17.01
C ILE A 33 -0.92 -1.58 -15.77
N PHE A 34 -2.04 -1.89 -15.12
CA PHE A 34 -2.39 -1.34 -13.81
C PHE A 34 -2.19 -2.40 -12.73
N VAL A 35 -1.32 -2.12 -11.77
CA VAL A 35 -1.13 -2.96 -10.59
C VAL A 35 -1.62 -2.18 -9.38
N TYR A 36 -2.56 -2.76 -8.66
CA TYR A 36 -3.06 -2.21 -7.40
C TYR A 36 -2.86 -3.24 -6.29
N TYR A 37 -2.27 -2.78 -5.20
CA TYR A 37 -1.87 -3.61 -4.07
C TYR A 37 -2.37 -2.98 -2.76
N ILE A 38 -2.88 -3.82 -1.85
CA ILE A 38 -3.51 -3.43 -0.59
C ILE A 38 -3.32 -4.54 0.45
N ASP A 39 -2.61 -4.23 1.53
CA ASP A 39 -2.41 -5.07 2.73
C ASP A 39 -1.63 -4.23 3.77
N HIS A 40 -1.19 -4.88 4.85
CA HIS A 40 -0.16 -4.38 5.74
C HIS A 40 1.22 -4.33 5.06
N GLY A 41 2.02 -3.33 5.44
CA GLY A 41 3.41 -3.20 5.03
C GLY A 41 4.31 -2.66 6.16
N GLY A 42 5.61 -2.67 5.91
CA GLY A 42 6.63 -2.08 6.76
C GLY A 42 7.82 -1.61 5.92
N PRO A 43 8.83 -0.96 6.53
CA PRO A 43 10.01 -0.51 5.80
C PRO A 43 10.66 -1.65 5.01
N GLY A 44 10.66 -1.54 3.67
CA GLY A 44 11.30 -2.50 2.76
C GLY A 44 10.54 -3.82 2.57
N VAL A 45 9.38 -3.98 3.21
CA VAL A 45 8.54 -5.17 3.15
C VAL A 45 7.12 -4.76 2.79
N LEU A 46 6.66 -5.20 1.63
CA LEU A 46 5.33 -4.86 1.14
C LEU A 46 4.24 -5.70 1.79
N VAL A 47 4.55 -6.93 2.23
CA VAL A 47 3.55 -7.86 2.76
C VAL A 47 4.11 -9.00 3.58
N ARG A 48 3.31 -9.47 4.55
CA ARG A 48 3.37 -10.84 5.03
C ARG A 48 2.36 -11.69 4.26
N MET A 49 2.82 -12.45 3.27
CA MET A 49 1.94 -13.37 2.53
C MET A 49 1.31 -14.40 3.49
N LEU A 50 0.03 -14.75 3.29
CA LEU A 50 -0.68 -15.76 4.09
C LEU A 50 0.09 -17.09 4.21
N VAL A 51 0.86 -17.44 3.17
CA VAL A 51 1.78 -18.60 3.15
C VAL A 51 3.04 -18.28 2.35
N GLY A 52 4.19 -18.14 3.04
CA GLY A 52 5.52 -18.02 2.43
C GLY A 52 6.31 -16.80 2.93
N PRO A 53 7.46 -16.52 2.29
CA PRO A 53 8.31 -15.39 2.67
C PRO A 53 7.64 -14.05 2.35
N TYR A 54 8.11 -13.00 3.02
CA TYR A 54 7.72 -11.63 2.79
C TYR A 54 8.09 -11.17 1.37
N LEU A 55 7.22 -10.36 0.74
CA LEU A 55 7.57 -9.64 -0.50
C LEU A 55 8.43 -8.44 -0.12
N HIS A 56 9.71 -8.46 -0.50
CA HIS A 56 10.59 -7.32 -0.29
C HIS A 56 10.47 -6.35 -1.47
N SER A 57 10.71 -5.06 -1.21
CA SER A 57 10.67 -4.04 -2.25
C SER A 57 11.65 -4.33 -3.40
N SER A 58 12.82 -4.90 -3.10
CA SER A 58 13.81 -5.32 -4.11
C SER A 58 13.27 -6.37 -5.08
N ASP A 59 12.54 -7.37 -4.60
CA ASP A 59 11.98 -8.43 -5.44
C ASP A 59 10.96 -7.88 -6.45
N LEU A 60 10.12 -6.93 -6.02
CA LEU A 60 9.16 -6.25 -6.90
C LEU A 60 9.89 -5.37 -7.94
N ILE A 61 10.85 -4.56 -7.50
CA ILE A 61 11.62 -3.68 -8.41
C ILE A 61 12.36 -4.52 -9.46
N ASP A 62 12.96 -5.63 -9.07
CA ASP A 62 13.66 -6.53 -10.00
C ASP A 62 12.69 -7.21 -10.98
N ALA A 63 11.49 -7.55 -10.53
CA ALA A 63 10.45 -8.08 -11.43
C ALA A 63 9.97 -7.01 -12.43
N LEU A 64 9.80 -5.76 -12.00
CA LEU A 64 9.45 -4.65 -12.89
C LEU A 64 10.55 -4.39 -13.92
N LYS A 65 11.82 -4.35 -13.50
CA LYS A 65 12.98 -4.24 -14.41
C LYS A 65 13.00 -5.37 -15.45
N LYS A 66 12.80 -6.62 -15.01
CA LYS A 66 12.73 -7.79 -15.91
C LYS A 66 11.56 -7.68 -16.90
N LYS A 67 10.40 -7.22 -16.43
CA LYS A 67 9.23 -7.01 -17.28
C LYS A 67 9.50 -5.90 -18.29
N HIS A 68 10.08 -4.78 -17.88
CA HIS A 68 10.47 -3.71 -18.79
C HIS A 68 11.46 -4.20 -19.86
N ALA A 69 12.51 -4.93 -19.46
CA ALA A 69 13.51 -5.49 -20.37
C ALA A 69 12.92 -6.48 -21.40
N SER A 70 11.75 -7.06 -21.14
CA SER A 70 11.03 -7.89 -22.11
C SER A 70 10.31 -7.09 -23.21
N GLY A 71 10.25 -5.77 -23.11
CA GLY A 71 9.61 -4.87 -24.08
C GLY A 71 8.08 -4.93 -24.08
N THR A 72 7.46 -5.51 -23.05
CA THR A 72 6.03 -5.86 -23.06
C THR A 72 5.10 -4.76 -22.51
N TYR A 73 5.63 -3.61 -22.09
CA TYR A 73 4.85 -2.39 -21.82
C TYR A 73 5.61 -1.14 -22.26
N GLY A 74 4.87 -0.09 -22.63
CA GLY A 74 5.34 1.00 -23.50
C GLY A 74 6.47 1.86 -22.94
N ASN A 75 7.23 2.50 -23.84
CA ASN A 75 8.30 3.47 -23.59
C ASN A 75 7.75 4.84 -23.17
N SER A 76 8.13 5.32 -21.98
CA SER A 76 7.89 6.65 -21.46
C SER A 76 9.08 7.14 -20.64
N ASN A 77 9.75 8.18 -21.12
CA ASN A 77 10.91 8.79 -20.46
C ASN A 77 10.47 9.49 -19.17
N GLY A 78 10.94 9.08 -17.98
CA GLY A 78 10.56 9.77 -16.74
C GLY A 78 11.56 9.61 -15.59
N GLU A 79 11.91 10.73 -14.96
CA GLU A 79 12.92 10.82 -13.89
C GLU A 79 12.34 10.44 -12.50
N GLY A 80 13.09 9.70 -11.66
CA GLY A 80 12.58 9.16 -10.40
C GLY A 80 13.34 7.98 -9.74
N LEU A 81 12.82 7.52 -8.59
CA LEU A 81 13.40 6.50 -7.69
C LEU A 81 13.26 5.04 -8.17
N LEU A 82 12.25 4.77 -9.00
CA LEU A 82 12.27 3.63 -9.90
C LEU A 82 13.31 3.96 -10.98
N PRO A 83 14.08 3.01 -11.52
CA PRO A 83 15.02 3.35 -12.58
C PRO A 83 14.29 4.17 -13.65
N GLU A 84 14.78 5.37 -13.93
CA GLU A 84 14.12 6.41 -14.76
C GLU A 84 13.72 5.92 -16.17
N ASP A 85 14.22 4.74 -16.52
CA ASP A 85 14.07 4.12 -17.81
C ASP A 85 13.07 2.96 -17.85
N ILE A 86 12.35 2.62 -16.75
CA ILE A 86 11.42 1.46 -16.75
C ILE A 86 9.95 1.81 -16.96
N ASN A 87 9.62 3.05 -17.33
CA ASN A 87 8.27 3.47 -17.73
C ASN A 87 7.18 3.15 -16.70
N THR A 88 7.46 3.39 -15.41
CA THR A 88 6.61 2.90 -14.33
C THR A 88 6.24 4.06 -13.41
N TYR A 89 4.97 4.44 -13.46
CA TYR A 89 4.38 5.38 -12.51
C TYR A 89 3.88 4.65 -11.27
N ALA A 90 4.27 5.11 -10.09
CA ALA A 90 3.80 4.54 -8.82
C ALA A 90 3.35 5.63 -7.83
N THR A 91 2.27 5.34 -7.11
CA THR A 91 1.82 6.13 -5.97
C THR A 91 1.65 5.25 -4.75
N THR A 92 1.97 5.78 -3.57
CA THR A 92 1.84 5.07 -2.29
C THR A 92 0.92 5.83 -1.34
N ALA A 93 0.26 5.10 -0.45
CA ALA A 93 -0.68 5.68 0.53
C ALA A 93 0.00 6.56 1.59
N SER A 94 1.27 6.31 1.88
CA SER A 94 2.08 7.04 2.86
C SER A 94 3.52 7.18 2.38
N ASN A 95 4.30 8.04 3.05
CA ASN A 95 5.74 8.11 2.90
C ASN A 95 6.45 6.95 3.65
N ALA A 96 7.78 6.93 3.61
CA ALA A 96 8.58 5.86 4.19
C ALA A 96 8.57 5.80 5.74
N GLU A 97 8.05 6.85 6.40
CA GLU A 97 8.07 7.03 7.85
C GLU A 97 6.67 6.94 8.48
N GLU A 98 5.64 7.13 7.66
CA GLU A 98 4.24 7.20 8.08
C GLU A 98 3.50 5.88 7.89
N VAL A 99 2.46 5.71 8.69
CA VAL A 99 1.48 4.64 8.52
C VAL A 99 0.41 5.04 7.52
N SER A 100 -0.17 4.06 6.84
CA SER A 100 -1.46 4.23 6.17
C SER A 100 -2.61 4.05 7.16
N PHE A 101 -3.81 4.46 6.74
CA PHE A 101 -5.00 4.46 7.59
C PHE A 101 -6.14 3.64 7.00
N GLY A 102 -6.86 2.94 7.87
CA GLY A 102 -8.17 2.35 7.61
C GLY A 102 -9.28 3.39 7.73
N THR A 103 -10.38 3.15 7.04
CA THR A 103 -11.58 3.99 7.09
C THR A 103 -12.84 3.11 7.05
N TYR A 104 -13.99 3.74 7.30
CA TYR A 104 -15.26 3.04 7.42
C TYR A 104 -15.19 1.96 8.50
N CYS A 105 -14.61 2.32 9.65
CA CYS A 105 -14.48 1.45 10.80
C CYS A 105 -15.66 1.63 11.76
N PRO A 106 -15.98 0.63 12.59
CA PRO A 106 -17.03 0.77 13.59
C PRO A 106 -16.71 1.94 14.54
N GLY A 107 -17.65 2.88 14.65
CA GLY A 107 -17.47 4.11 15.41
C GLY A 107 -16.93 5.31 14.60
N ASP A 108 -16.65 5.14 13.31
CA ASP A 108 -16.38 6.25 12.38
C ASP A 108 -17.71 6.86 11.87
N ASP A 109 -17.63 7.98 11.14
CA ASP A 109 -18.73 8.53 10.33
C ASP A 109 -18.23 8.70 8.88
N PRO A 110 -18.69 7.90 7.91
CA PRO A 110 -19.70 6.87 8.07
C PRO A 110 -19.14 5.68 8.84
N SER A 111 -20.00 5.11 9.69
CA SER A 111 -19.75 3.79 10.23
C SER A 111 -20.25 2.73 9.26
N PRO A 112 -19.62 1.55 9.26
CA PRO A 112 -20.17 0.39 8.57
C PRO A 112 -21.47 -0.07 9.27
N PRO A 113 -22.32 -0.86 8.57
CA PRO A 113 -23.49 -1.45 9.20
C PRO A 113 -23.14 -2.23 10.49
N PRO A 114 -24.01 -2.25 11.52
CA PRO A 114 -23.67 -2.78 12.86
C PRO A 114 -23.20 -4.25 12.88
N GLU A 115 -23.57 -5.05 11.89
CA GLU A 115 -23.12 -6.43 11.71
C GLU A 115 -21.62 -6.53 11.36
N HIS A 116 -21.04 -5.47 10.81
CA HIS A 116 -19.62 -5.39 10.49
C HIS A 116 -18.84 -4.89 11.70
N THR A 117 -17.98 -5.76 12.21
CA THR A 117 -17.13 -5.49 13.37
C THR A 117 -15.69 -5.16 12.95
N THR A 118 -15.49 -4.67 11.72
CA THR A 118 -14.17 -4.39 11.13
C THR A 118 -14.27 -3.16 10.23
N CYS A 119 -13.12 -2.53 9.94
CA CYS A 119 -13.02 -1.53 8.89
C CYS A 119 -13.36 -2.13 7.52
N LEU A 120 -14.08 -1.37 6.69
CA LEU A 120 -14.49 -1.82 5.35
C LEU A 120 -13.57 -1.31 4.22
N GLY A 121 -12.65 -0.41 4.51
CA GLY A 121 -11.70 0.06 3.51
C GLY A 121 -10.48 0.77 4.10
N ASP A 122 -9.64 1.21 3.19
CA ASP A 122 -8.39 1.92 3.45
C ASP A 122 -8.50 3.34 2.89
N LEU A 123 -8.06 4.34 3.65
CA LEU A 123 -8.33 5.75 3.36
C LEU A 123 -7.85 6.16 1.96
N TYR A 124 -6.58 5.85 1.62
CA TYR A 124 -6.02 6.10 0.29
C TYR A 124 -6.81 5.38 -0.81
N SER A 125 -7.11 4.10 -0.57
CA SER A 125 -7.77 3.23 -1.53
C SER A 125 -9.18 3.70 -1.86
N ILE A 126 -9.96 3.98 -0.83
CA ILE A 126 -11.30 4.55 -0.95
C ILE A 126 -11.24 5.93 -1.60
N ALA A 127 -10.25 6.77 -1.26
CA ALA A 127 -10.10 8.09 -1.84
C ALA A 127 -9.98 8.03 -3.36
N TRP A 128 -9.08 7.20 -3.92
CA TRP A 128 -8.92 7.12 -5.38
C TRP A 128 -10.06 6.34 -6.05
N MET A 129 -10.58 5.27 -5.44
CA MET A 129 -11.66 4.48 -6.04
C MET A 129 -12.97 5.27 -6.14
N GLU A 130 -13.36 5.97 -5.08
CA GLU A 130 -14.57 6.80 -5.08
C GLU A 130 -14.39 8.05 -5.94
N ASP A 131 -13.21 8.69 -5.90
CA ASP A 131 -12.92 9.80 -6.81
C ASP A 131 -13.02 9.36 -8.27
N ARG A 132 -12.51 8.16 -8.63
CA ARG A 132 -12.67 7.62 -9.99
C ARG A 132 -14.12 7.34 -10.34
N TYR A 133 -14.89 6.75 -9.44
CA TYR A 133 -16.32 6.53 -9.64
C TYR A 133 -17.06 7.85 -9.91
N MET A 134 -16.72 8.91 -9.17
CA MET A 134 -17.29 10.25 -9.33
C MET A 134 -16.72 11.02 -10.53
N CYS A 135 -15.47 10.82 -10.91
CA CYS A 135 -14.82 11.47 -12.06
C CYS A 135 -15.35 10.95 -13.39
N ILE A 136 -15.77 9.69 -13.43
CA ILE A 136 -16.50 9.11 -14.57
C ILE A 136 -17.85 9.86 -14.78
N ILE A 137 -18.41 10.48 -13.73
CA ILE A 137 -19.59 11.37 -13.77
C ILE A 137 -19.20 12.85 -14.04
N ARG A 138 -18.05 13.32 -13.53
CA ARG A 138 -17.68 14.76 -13.52
C ARG A 138 -16.83 15.24 -14.70
N LYS A 139 -16.33 14.37 -15.59
CA LYS A 139 -15.37 14.72 -16.68
C LYS A 139 -14.14 15.49 -16.18
N HIS A 140 -13.70 15.26 -14.94
CA HIS A 140 -12.54 15.92 -14.36
C HIS A 140 -11.23 15.51 -15.04
N ASN A 141 -10.27 16.44 -15.04
CA ASN A 141 -8.90 16.20 -15.49
C ASN A 141 -8.10 15.47 -14.39
N TRP A 142 -7.21 14.56 -14.77
CA TRP A 142 -6.57 13.60 -13.84
C TRP A 142 -5.70 14.26 -12.74
N ILE A 143 -5.16 15.45 -13.02
CA ILE A 143 -4.47 16.28 -12.00
C ILE A 143 -5.38 16.57 -10.81
N MET A 144 -6.68 16.80 -11.06
CA MET A 144 -7.65 17.02 -9.99
C MET A 144 -7.89 15.74 -9.19
N ASN A 145 -7.86 14.55 -9.83
CA ASN A 145 -7.97 13.28 -9.12
C ASN A 145 -6.80 13.08 -8.16
N GLU A 146 -5.58 13.36 -8.61
CA GLU A 146 -4.40 13.18 -7.77
C GLU A 146 -4.39 14.16 -6.58
N ILE A 147 -4.74 15.42 -6.81
CA ILE A 147 -4.89 16.43 -5.75
C ILE A 147 -5.98 16.00 -4.77
N ASN A 148 -7.15 15.57 -5.26
CA ASN A 148 -8.25 15.11 -4.41
C ASN A 148 -7.85 13.92 -3.54
N VAL A 149 -7.10 12.96 -4.11
CA VAL A 149 -6.62 11.79 -3.37
C VAL A 149 -5.60 12.20 -2.31
N LYS A 150 -4.64 13.07 -2.66
CA LYS A 150 -3.67 13.63 -1.70
C LYS A 150 -4.37 14.36 -0.56
N GLU A 151 -5.28 15.27 -0.87
CA GLU A 151 -6.02 16.05 0.14
C GLU A 151 -6.89 15.17 1.04
N ARG A 152 -7.62 14.21 0.46
CA ARG A 152 -8.50 13.30 1.21
C ARG A 152 -7.70 12.35 2.10
N THR A 153 -6.53 11.91 1.65
CA THR A 153 -5.66 11.00 2.42
C THR A 153 -4.89 11.74 3.52
N LEU A 154 -4.52 13.00 3.30
CA LEU A 154 -3.92 13.87 4.32
C LEU A 154 -4.91 14.17 5.46
N TYR A 155 -6.22 14.10 5.18
CA TYR A 155 -7.27 14.10 6.19
C TYR A 155 -7.28 15.38 7.07
N GLY A 156 -6.77 16.50 6.56
CA GLY A 156 -6.81 17.81 7.24
C GLY A 156 -6.03 17.93 8.56
N THR A 157 -5.40 16.86 9.09
CA THR A 157 -4.49 16.91 10.24
C THR A 157 -3.36 15.87 10.11
N SER A 158 -2.17 16.20 10.60
CA SER A 158 -0.99 15.31 10.63
C SER A 158 -1.12 14.07 11.52
N TYR A 159 -2.23 13.91 12.25
CA TYR A 159 -2.40 12.83 13.24
C TYR A 159 -3.31 11.69 12.76
N THR A 160 -4.10 11.92 11.71
CA THR A 160 -5.12 10.96 11.25
C THR A 160 -5.14 10.83 9.72
N GLY A 161 -4.02 11.10 9.06
CA GLY A 161 -3.83 10.99 7.62
C GLY A 161 -2.37 10.78 7.26
N SER A 162 -2.09 10.57 5.98
CA SER A 162 -0.75 10.27 5.47
C SER A 162 -0.43 10.99 4.17
N HIS A 163 0.85 11.23 3.94
CA HIS A 163 1.33 11.86 2.70
C HIS A 163 1.41 10.83 1.58
N VAL A 164 0.53 10.99 0.59
CA VAL A 164 0.59 10.19 -0.64
C VAL A 164 1.82 10.58 -1.44
N MET A 165 2.70 9.62 -1.69
CA MET A 165 3.91 9.83 -2.47
C MET A 165 3.69 9.44 -3.93
N GLN A 166 4.40 10.12 -4.82
CA GLN A 166 4.47 9.82 -6.24
C GLN A 166 5.92 9.50 -6.60
N TYR A 167 6.11 8.51 -7.47
CA TYR A 167 7.38 8.11 -8.03
C TYR A 167 7.22 8.04 -9.55
N ASP A 168 8.12 8.74 -10.27
CA ASP A 168 8.10 8.93 -11.74
C ASP A 168 7.02 9.93 -12.21
N ASP A 169 7.24 10.52 -13.39
CA ASP A 169 6.55 11.71 -13.93
C ASP A 169 5.63 11.40 -15.13
N VAL A 170 5.69 10.19 -15.72
CA VAL A 170 4.89 9.88 -16.92
C VAL A 170 3.66 9.04 -16.64
N PHE A 171 2.49 9.62 -16.89
CA PHE A 171 1.19 9.01 -16.64
C PHE A 171 0.47 8.56 -17.93
N PHE A 172 -0.15 7.38 -17.88
CA PHE A 172 -1.07 6.86 -18.91
C PHE A 172 -2.47 6.60 -18.36
N ARG A 173 -3.49 6.67 -19.22
CA ARG A 173 -4.88 6.33 -18.88
C ARG A 173 -5.06 4.81 -18.71
N TYR A 174 -4.77 4.29 -17.52
CA TYR A 174 -4.85 2.85 -17.23
C TYR A 174 -6.27 2.33 -16.96
N LEU A 175 -7.11 3.19 -16.39
CA LEU A 175 -8.47 2.85 -15.98
C LEU A 175 -9.45 3.39 -17.02
N GLY A 176 -10.14 2.48 -17.72
CA GLY A 176 -11.13 2.80 -18.76
C GLY A 176 -12.32 3.64 -18.26
N THR A 177 -13.31 3.84 -19.13
CA THR A 177 -14.51 4.64 -18.83
C THR A 177 -15.74 3.74 -18.66
N ASN A 178 -16.73 4.19 -17.89
CA ASN A 178 -18.02 3.52 -17.75
C ASN A 178 -19.06 4.23 -18.63
N PRO A 179 -19.56 3.64 -19.73
CA PRO A 179 -20.55 4.27 -20.60
C PRO A 179 -21.86 4.67 -19.89
N ALA A 180 -22.19 4.03 -18.75
CA ALA A 180 -23.39 4.36 -17.99
C ALA A 180 -23.34 5.73 -17.32
N SER A 181 -22.17 6.38 -17.24
CA SER A 181 -22.04 7.72 -16.65
C SER A 181 -22.16 8.86 -17.66
N ASP A 182 -22.23 8.58 -18.96
CA ASP A 182 -22.24 9.59 -20.01
C ASP A 182 -23.48 10.51 -19.93
N ASN A 183 -24.55 10.03 -19.28
CA ASN A 183 -25.84 10.74 -19.13
C ASN A 183 -26.07 11.32 -17.72
N VAL A 184 -25.10 11.26 -16.81
CA VAL A 184 -25.30 11.80 -15.45
C VAL A 184 -25.08 13.31 -15.47
N THR A 185 -26.18 14.07 -15.40
CA THR A 185 -26.13 15.52 -15.26
C THR A 185 -25.64 15.94 -13.87
N PHE A 186 -24.68 16.84 -13.87
CA PHE A 186 -24.02 17.43 -12.71
C PHE A 186 -25.03 17.92 -11.64
N VAL A 187 -24.90 17.39 -10.43
CA VAL A 187 -25.47 18.01 -9.22
C VAL A 187 -24.28 18.51 -8.41
N GLU A 188 -24.25 19.83 -8.17
CA GLU A 188 -23.20 20.59 -7.49
C GLU A 188 -23.09 20.29 -5.98
N GLN A 189 -23.68 19.20 -5.52
CA GLN A 189 -23.64 18.76 -4.13
C GLN A 189 -23.03 17.37 -4.05
N ASN A 190 -21.74 17.37 -3.75
CA ASN A 190 -21.20 16.77 -2.53
C ASN A 190 -19.69 17.00 -2.57
N SER A 191 -19.23 17.90 -1.69
CA SER A 191 -17.87 17.86 -1.17
C SER A 191 -17.49 16.39 -0.95
N LEU A 192 -16.31 15.98 -1.41
CA LEU A 192 -15.80 14.64 -1.11
C LEU A 192 -16.00 14.40 0.37
N TRP A 193 -16.85 13.44 0.71
CA TRP A 193 -17.26 13.23 2.08
C TRP A 193 -16.03 12.71 2.81
N LEU A 194 -15.41 13.60 3.59
CA LEU A 194 -14.30 13.26 4.44
C LEU A 194 -14.90 12.41 5.56
N PRO A 195 -14.42 11.16 5.74
CA PRO A 195 -14.74 10.41 6.94
C PRO A 195 -14.45 11.29 8.17
N SER A 196 -15.17 11.11 9.27
CA SER A 196 -14.95 11.85 10.53
C SER A 196 -13.85 11.23 11.39
N LYS A 197 -13.39 10.02 11.04
CA LYS A 197 -12.24 9.38 11.65
C LYS A 197 -11.53 8.42 10.68
N ALA A 198 -10.21 8.31 10.87
CA ALA A 198 -9.37 7.31 10.23
C ALA A 198 -8.61 6.55 11.32
N VAL A 199 -8.38 5.25 11.10
CA VAL A 199 -7.76 4.35 12.07
C VAL A 199 -6.37 3.96 11.59
N ASN A 200 -5.36 4.05 12.45
CA ASN A 200 -4.03 3.56 12.13
C ASN A 200 -4.10 2.08 11.72
N GLN A 201 -3.54 1.69 10.57
CA GLN A 201 -3.58 0.31 10.08
C GLN A 201 -2.99 -0.71 11.05
N ARG A 202 -2.08 -0.31 11.94
CA ARG A 202 -1.59 -1.21 12.98
C ARG A 202 -2.69 -1.50 14.01
N ASP A 203 -3.65 -0.62 14.23
CA ASP A 203 -4.64 -0.77 15.29
C ASP A 203 -6.01 -1.25 14.80
N SER A 204 -6.21 -1.37 13.48
CA SER A 204 -7.47 -1.82 12.87
C SER A 204 -7.88 -3.23 13.36
N ASP A 205 -6.94 -4.17 13.47
CA ASP A 205 -7.17 -5.51 14.02
C ASP A 205 -7.64 -5.48 15.48
N LEU A 206 -7.10 -4.56 16.27
CA LEU A 206 -7.47 -4.42 17.68
C LEU A 206 -8.90 -3.90 17.83
N ILE A 207 -9.37 -3.06 16.91
CA ILE A 207 -10.78 -2.63 16.87
C ILE A 207 -11.68 -3.86 16.65
N HIS A 208 -11.32 -4.75 15.72
CA HIS A 208 -12.09 -5.96 15.48
C HIS A 208 -12.20 -6.85 16.71
N PHE A 209 -11.07 -7.11 17.37
CA PHE A 209 -11.05 -7.93 18.58
C PHE A 209 -11.80 -7.27 19.74
N GLY A 210 -11.69 -5.95 19.89
CA GLY A 210 -12.30 -5.19 20.98
C GLY A 210 -13.82 -5.17 20.93
N ILE A 211 -14.42 -5.09 19.74
CA ILE A 211 -15.88 -5.07 19.57
C ILE A 211 -16.50 -6.44 19.88
N ARG A 212 -15.78 -7.53 19.58
CA ARG A 212 -16.23 -8.88 19.85
C ARG A 212 -16.02 -9.24 21.31
N LYS A 213 -17.02 -8.99 22.17
CA LYS A 213 -16.96 -9.18 23.64
C LYS A 213 -16.25 -10.46 24.12
N ASN A 214 -16.51 -11.61 23.49
CA ASN A 214 -15.87 -12.88 23.85
C ASN A 214 -14.41 -13.00 23.38
N ALA A 215 -14.07 -12.35 22.27
CA ALA A 215 -12.71 -12.28 21.75
C ALA A 215 -11.88 -11.21 22.46
N ALA A 216 -12.49 -10.08 22.84
CA ALA A 216 -11.84 -8.95 23.49
C ALA A 216 -11.09 -9.34 24.77
N GLN A 217 -11.66 -10.24 25.58
CA GLN A 217 -11.05 -10.68 26.84
C GLN A 217 -9.77 -11.50 26.65
N LYS A 218 -9.55 -12.10 25.47
CA LYS A 218 -8.41 -12.99 25.21
C LYS A 218 -7.50 -12.45 24.11
N GLN A 219 -8.05 -12.13 22.94
CA GLN A 219 -7.30 -11.75 21.75
C GLN A 219 -6.65 -10.38 21.87
N VAL A 220 -7.29 -9.40 22.54
CA VAL A 220 -6.67 -8.07 22.74
C VAL A 220 -5.45 -8.17 23.66
N PRO A 221 -5.51 -8.78 24.87
CA PRO A 221 -4.33 -8.98 25.69
C PRO A 221 -3.23 -9.81 25.01
N GLU A 222 -3.58 -10.88 24.30
CA GLU A 222 -2.61 -11.72 23.58
C GLU A 222 -1.89 -10.92 22.48
N ALA A 223 -2.62 -10.16 21.66
CA ALA A 223 -2.04 -9.33 20.61
C ALA A 223 -1.14 -8.22 21.19
N MET A 224 -1.59 -7.55 22.26
CA MET A 224 -0.81 -6.51 22.94
C MET A 224 0.45 -7.08 23.62
N SER A 225 0.34 -8.25 24.24
CA SER A 225 1.48 -8.93 24.85
C SER A 225 2.51 -9.35 23.82
N HIS A 226 2.05 -9.87 22.67
CA HIS A 226 2.94 -10.22 21.57
C HIS A 226 3.67 -8.99 20.99
N ARG A 227 2.95 -7.88 20.77
CA ARG A 227 3.56 -6.59 20.33
C ARG A 227 4.65 -6.13 21.28
N MET A 228 4.32 -6.07 22.57
CA MET A 228 5.26 -5.66 23.62
C MET A 228 6.49 -6.57 23.65
N HIS A 229 6.30 -7.89 23.46
CA HIS A 229 7.42 -8.82 23.42
C HIS A 229 8.35 -8.55 22.23
N VAL A 230 7.81 -8.31 21.03
CA VAL A 230 8.61 -8.00 19.83
C VAL A 230 9.34 -6.67 20.01
N ASP A 231 8.65 -5.61 20.46
CA ASP A 231 9.23 -4.28 20.69
C ASP A 231 10.41 -4.36 21.66
N ASN A 232 10.21 -5.01 22.81
CA ASN A 232 11.25 -5.19 23.82
C ASN A 232 12.42 -6.03 23.29
N SER A 233 12.16 -7.04 22.45
CA SER A 233 13.19 -7.90 21.88
C SER A 233 14.07 -7.13 20.90
N VAL A 234 13.47 -6.34 20.01
CA VAL A 234 14.21 -5.49 19.05
C VAL A 234 15.04 -4.44 19.79
N GLU A 235 14.45 -3.78 20.80
CA GLU A 235 15.18 -2.81 21.62
C GLU A 235 16.38 -3.45 22.34
N LEU A 236 16.19 -4.64 22.93
CA LEU A 236 17.25 -5.37 23.60
C LEU A 236 18.38 -5.76 22.63
N ILE A 237 18.05 -6.25 21.43
CA ILE A 237 19.04 -6.58 20.40
C ILE A 237 19.87 -5.34 20.04
N GLY A 238 19.23 -4.19 19.84
CA GLY A 238 19.93 -2.93 19.58
C GLY A 238 20.90 -2.55 20.70
N LYS A 239 20.46 -2.69 21.96
CA LYS A 239 21.30 -2.42 23.14
C LYS A 239 22.49 -3.38 23.22
N ILE A 240 22.32 -4.65 22.87
CA ILE A 240 23.39 -5.66 22.87
C ILE A 240 24.42 -5.37 21.78
N LEU A 241 23.97 -5.04 20.57
CA LEU A 241 24.87 -4.86 19.42
C LEU A 241 25.61 -3.52 19.43
N PHE A 242 24.95 -2.44 19.86
CA PHE A 242 25.47 -1.07 19.71
C PHE A 242 25.64 -0.33 21.04
N GLY A 243 25.22 -0.92 22.17
CA GLY A 243 25.22 -0.28 23.48
C GLY A 243 23.92 0.47 23.79
N ILE A 244 23.74 0.88 25.04
CA ILE A 244 22.47 1.43 25.55
C ILE A 244 22.04 2.71 24.83
N GLU A 245 22.98 3.65 24.64
CA GLU A 245 22.68 4.95 24.01
C GLU A 245 22.54 4.81 22.48
N LYS A 246 23.56 4.24 21.83
CA LYS A 246 23.60 4.12 20.37
C LYS A 246 22.61 3.10 19.81
N GLY A 247 22.21 2.10 20.59
CA GLY A 247 21.24 1.08 20.15
C GLY A 247 19.92 1.69 19.70
N SER A 248 19.36 2.62 20.48
CA SER A 248 18.12 3.30 20.08
C SER A 248 18.34 4.26 18.91
N GLU A 249 19.51 4.91 18.82
CA GLU A 249 19.82 5.85 17.74
C GLU A 249 19.91 5.12 16.40
N VAL A 250 20.66 4.01 16.34
CA VAL A 250 20.83 3.20 15.14
C VAL A 250 19.51 2.60 14.68
N LEU A 251 18.74 1.98 15.59
CA LEU A 251 17.47 1.31 15.25
C LEU A 251 16.38 2.27 14.76
N LYS A 252 16.38 3.52 15.22
CA LYS A 252 15.37 4.53 14.85
C LYS A 252 15.85 5.48 13.76
N SER A 253 17.09 5.35 13.31
CA SER A 253 17.64 6.20 12.25
C SER A 253 16.88 5.97 10.95
N VAL A 254 16.48 7.06 10.30
CA VAL A 254 15.84 7.02 8.99
C VAL A 254 16.79 7.63 7.97
N ARG A 255 16.97 6.93 6.85
CA ARG A 255 17.80 7.43 5.75
C ARG A 255 17.12 8.63 5.06
N PRO A 256 17.88 9.56 4.47
CA PRO A 256 17.29 10.68 3.74
C PRO A 256 16.32 10.22 2.65
N ALA A 257 15.26 11.00 2.43
CA ALA A 257 14.30 10.75 1.36
C ALA A 257 15.02 10.57 0.01
N GLY A 258 14.61 9.56 -0.74
CA GLY A 258 15.27 9.18 -2.00
C GLY A 258 16.38 8.14 -1.86
N SER A 259 16.76 7.76 -0.64
CA SER A 259 17.73 6.69 -0.42
C SER A 259 17.04 5.32 -0.36
N ALA A 260 17.73 4.27 -0.85
CA ALA A 260 17.32 2.89 -0.57
C ALA A 260 17.36 2.62 0.94
N LEU A 261 16.40 1.83 1.45
CA LEU A 261 16.30 1.50 2.88
C LEU A 261 17.56 0.80 3.41
N VAL A 262 18.06 -0.16 2.64
CA VAL A 262 19.28 -0.94 2.93
C VAL A 262 20.12 -1.03 1.67
N ASP A 263 21.43 -1.21 1.85
CA ASP A 263 22.36 -1.40 0.74
C ASP A 263 22.42 -2.88 0.31
N ASP A 264 22.25 -3.79 1.26
CA ASP A 264 22.26 -5.25 1.04
C ASP A 264 20.91 -5.85 1.45
N TRP A 265 20.09 -6.16 0.45
CA TRP A 265 18.77 -6.77 0.63
C TRP A 265 18.86 -8.25 1.04
N ASP A 266 19.92 -8.96 0.68
CA ASP A 266 20.10 -10.36 1.05
C ASP A 266 20.50 -10.47 2.53
N CYS A 267 21.32 -9.54 3.01
CA CYS A 267 21.58 -9.36 4.44
C CYS A 267 20.29 -9.08 5.21
N LEU A 268 19.45 -8.13 4.75
CA LEU A 268 18.15 -7.84 5.38
C LEU A 268 17.26 -9.09 5.44
N LYS A 269 17.12 -9.81 4.32
CA LYS A 269 16.34 -11.05 4.25
C LYS A 269 16.85 -12.09 5.25
N THR A 270 18.16 -12.25 5.37
CA THR A 270 18.80 -13.20 6.31
C THR A 270 18.56 -12.82 7.77
N MET A 271 18.50 -11.52 8.08
CA MET A 271 18.26 -11.04 9.45
C MET A 271 16.78 -11.18 9.88
N VAL A 272 15.86 -11.24 8.93
CA VAL A 272 14.40 -11.33 9.17
C VAL A 272 13.88 -12.78 9.08
N SER A 273 14.58 -13.65 8.35
CA SER A 273 14.18 -15.04 8.06
C SER A 273 14.20 -15.98 9.26
#